data_AF-A0A9X0F774-F1
#
_entry.id   AF-A0A9X0F774-F1
#
_cell.length_a   1.000
_cell.length_b   1.000
_cell.length_c   1.000
_cell.angle_alpha   90.00
_cell.angle_beta   90.00
_cell.angle_gamma   90.00
#
_symmetry.space_group_name_H-M   'P 1'
#
loop_
_entity.id
_entity.type
_entity.pdbx_description
1 polymer ?
#
loop_
_entity_poly.entity_id
_entity_poly.type
_entity_poly.pdbx_seq_one_letter_code
_entity_poly.pdbx_strand_id
1 'polypeptide(L)'
;MLLNYQQILKLPIYNQTKLEYKVSARYASKNDITGYFHISTEADNLLRGEVTFPSTEIDAAKKMAFVQGDNGKCVLKEFDTIVTLPVGQFTVYIQNNSEEDFFLDCIEFIHVFPDNIVPFNTSLSVTPGNSPTNHKSIDL
;
A
#
# COMPACT_ATOMS: atom_id res chain seq x y z
N MET A 1 1.61 10.64 6.32
CA MET A 1 2.63 11.06 7.31
C MET A 1 3.90 11.42 6.56
N LEU A 2 4.48 12.59 6.83
CA LEU A 2 5.79 12.97 6.29
C LEU A 2 6.91 12.43 7.18
N LEU A 3 7.90 11.78 6.58
CA LEU A 3 9.15 11.36 7.19
C LEU A 3 10.30 12.07 6.48
N ASN A 4 10.94 13.01 7.17
CA ASN A 4 12.16 13.69 6.72
C ASN A 4 13.40 12.82 6.95
N TYR A 5 14.56 13.31 6.51
CA TYR A 5 15.84 12.64 6.69
C TYR A 5 16.07 12.16 8.14
N GLN A 6 16.44 10.89 8.27
CA GLN A 6 16.70 10.16 9.53
C GLN A 6 15.49 10.07 10.48
N GLN A 7 14.28 10.47 10.07
CA GLN A 7 13.09 10.25 10.88
C GLN A 7 12.68 8.78 10.84
N ILE A 8 12.31 8.27 12.00
CA ILE A 8 11.85 6.90 12.20
C ILE A 8 10.39 6.93 12.61
N LEU A 9 9.55 6.26 11.83
CA LEU A 9 8.21 5.89 12.25
C LEU A 9 8.25 4.57 13.01
N LYS A 10 7.60 4.54 14.18
CA LYS A 10 7.38 3.35 14.99
C LYS A 10 5.87 3.06 15.08
N LEU A 11 5.42 1.93 14.56
CA LEU A 11 4.02 1.51 14.59
C LEU A 11 3.86 0.23 15.42
N PRO A 12 3.37 0.32 16.67
CA PRO A 12 2.99 -0.87 17.42
C PRO A 12 1.71 -1.45 16.84
N ILE A 13 1.70 -2.76 16.58
CA ILE A 13 0.57 -3.49 16.01
C ILE A 13 0.29 -4.70 16.90
N TYR A 14 -0.99 -5.02 17.07
CA TYR A 14 -1.43 -6.22 17.78
C TYR A 14 -2.06 -7.20 16.78
N ASN A 15 -1.50 -8.39 16.68
CA ASN A 15 -2.05 -9.45 15.83
C ASN A 15 -2.80 -10.49 16.65
N GLN A 16 -4.01 -10.81 16.20
CA GLN A 16 -4.91 -11.73 16.91
C GLN A 16 -4.69 -13.19 16.51
N THR A 17 -4.08 -13.45 15.35
CA THR A 17 -3.93 -14.82 14.83
C THR A 17 -2.61 -15.01 14.13
N LYS A 18 -1.89 -16.08 14.49
CA LYS A 18 -0.63 -16.43 13.84
C LYS A 18 -0.89 -16.96 12.43
N LEU A 19 -0.59 -16.15 11.43
CA LEU A 19 -0.81 -16.42 10.01
C LEU A 19 0.35 -15.87 9.17
N GLU A 20 0.36 -16.23 7.90
CA GLU A 20 1.29 -15.70 6.89
C GLU A 20 0.71 -14.45 6.22
N TYR A 21 1.53 -13.42 6.07
CA TYR A 21 1.11 -12.14 5.50
C TYR A 21 2.05 -11.70 4.39
N LYS A 22 1.46 -11.21 3.31
CA LYS A 22 2.13 -10.26 2.40
C LYS A 22 2.10 -8.89 3.04
N VAL A 23 3.22 -8.20 2.98
CA VAL A 23 3.37 -6.84 3.51
C VAL A 23 3.52 -5.88 2.35
N SER A 24 2.83 -4.76 2.42
CA SER A 24 2.96 -3.67 1.45
C SER A 24 2.89 -2.33 2.17
N ALA A 25 3.41 -1.30 1.52
CA ALA A 25 3.42 0.07 1.99
C ALA A 25 2.89 0.99 0.90
N ARG A 26 1.95 1.86 1.25
CA ARG A 26 1.41 2.87 0.35
C ARG A 26 2.04 4.21 0.67
N TYR A 27 2.56 4.89 -0.35
CA TYR A 27 3.35 6.10 -0.17
C TYR A 27 3.33 6.98 -1.41
N ALA A 28 3.83 8.21 -1.25
CA ALA A 28 4.17 9.14 -2.31
C ALA A 28 5.60 9.69 -2.10
N SER A 29 6.34 9.87 -3.19
CA SER A 29 7.64 10.54 -3.19
C SER A 29 7.98 11.05 -4.59
N LYS A 30 8.61 12.23 -4.66
CA LYS A 30 9.06 12.79 -5.96
C LYS A 30 10.33 12.12 -6.46
N ASN A 31 11.15 11.61 -5.55
CA ASN A 31 12.43 10.98 -5.79
C ASN A 31 12.46 9.58 -5.15
N ASP A 32 13.45 8.79 -5.52
CA ASP A 32 13.69 7.49 -4.88
C ASP A 32 14.08 7.71 -3.41
N ILE A 33 13.43 6.97 -2.53
CA ILE A 33 13.71 6.98 -1.09
C ILE A 33 14.42 5.69 -0.73
N THR A 34 15.68 5.80 -0.32
CA THR A 34 16.38 4.70 0.35
C THR A 34 16.14 4.85 1.84
N GLY A 35 15.72 3.77 2.48
CA GLY A 35 15.34 3.74 3.87
C GLY A 35 15.71 2.43 4.54
N TYR A 36 15.26 2.27 5.77
CA TYR A 36 15.38 1.02 6.51
C TYR A 36 14.00 0.54 6.95
N PHE A 37 13.73 -0.75 6.79
CA PHE A 37 12.48 -1.37 7.21
C PHE A 37 12.79 -2.61 8.04
N HIS A 38 12.01 -2.83 9.11
CA HIS A 38 11.94 -4.11 9.78
C HIS A 38 10.67 -4.22 10.63
N ILE A 39 10.29 -5.45 10.90
CA ILE A 39 9.23 -5.81 11.84
C ILE A 39 9.87 -6.49 13.03
N SER A 40 9.88 -5.82 14.17
CA SER A 40 10.40 -6.35 15.42
C SER A 40 9.30 -7.11 16.17
N THR A 41 9.54 -8.38 16.40
CA THR A 41 8.74 -9.26 17.27
C THR A 41 9.55 -9.61 18.50
N GLU A 42 8.95 -10.30 19.49
CA GLU A 42 9.69 -10.79 20.65
C GLU A 42 10.79 -11.80 20.29
N ALA A 43 10.58 -12.59 19.22
CA ALA A 43 11.46 -13.69 18.85
C ALA A 43 12.43 -13.36 17.71
N ASP A 44 12.08 -12.41 16.84
CA ASP A 44 12.80 -12.16 15.59
C ASP A 44 12.62 -10.74 15.02
N ASN A 45 13.48 -10.36 14.07
CA ASN A 45 13.36 -9.17 13.23
C ASN A 45 13.12 -9.55 11.77
N LEU A 46 11.86 -9.47 11.35
CA LEU A 46 11.43 -9.85 10.01
C LEU A 46 11.62 -8.68 9.03
N LEU A 47 11.85 -8.99 7.76
CA LEU A 47 12.06 -8.01 6.68
C LEU A 47 13.16 -6.97 6.98
N ARG A 48 14.14 -7.34 7.82
CA ARG A 48 15.15 -6.42 8.30
C ARG A 48 16.15 -6.08 7.21
N GLY A 49 16.17 -4.83 6.78
CA GLY A 49 17.16 -4.39 5.81
C GLY A 49 16.91 -3.00 5.26
N GLU A 50 17.85 -2.60 4.40
CA GLU A 50 17.66 -1.45 3.52
C GLU A 50 16.51 -1.74 2.54
N VAL A 51 15.71 -0.72 2.25
CA VAL A 51 14.63 -0.78 1.28
C VAL A 51 14.67 0.49 0.42
N THR A 52 14.47 0.33 -0.88
CA THR A 52 14.23 1.44 -1.78
C THR A 52 12.75 1.54 -2.13
N PHE A 53 12.17 2.70 -1.92
CA PHE A 53 10.86 3.10 -2.41
C PHE A 53 11.08 3.97 -3.66
N PRO A 54 10.80 3.46 -4.87
CA PRO A 54 10.97 4.24 -6.09
C PRO A 54 10.13 5.53 -6.10
N SER A 55 10.59 6.55 -6.80
CA SER A 55 9.82 7.75 -7.08
C SER A 55 8.43 7.37 -7.62
N THR A 56 7.40 8.02 -7.10
CA THR A 56 6.02 7.83 -7.56
C THR A 56 5.68 8.72 -8.75
N GLU A 57 6.61 9.55 -9.20
CA GLU A 57 6.44 10.45 -10.34
C GLU A 57 6.91 9.87 -11.68
N ILE A 58 7.66 8.76 -11.67
CA ILE A 58 8.17 8.09 -12.88
C ILE A 58 7.04 7.47 -13.73
N ASP A 59 7.25 7.36 -15.04
CA ASP A 59 6.26 6.83 -16.00
C ASP A 59 5.81 5.39 -15.70
N ALA A 60 6.60 4.59 -14.97
CA ALA A 60 6.19 3.26 -14.52
C ALA A 60 5.02 3.33 -13.51
N ALA A 61 5.01 4.35 -12.64
CA ALA A 61 3.87 4.64 -11.75
C ALA A 61 2.63 5.10 -12.55
N LYS A 62 2.79 5.65 -13.76
CA LYS A 62 1.66 5.95 -14.66
C LYS A 62 1.00 4.69 -15.25
N LYS A 63 1.70 3.55 -15.27
CA LYS A 63 1.12 2.24 -15.66
C LYS A 63 0.45 1.50 -14.50
N MET A 64 0.78 1.88 -13.27
CA MET A 64 0.05 1.42 -12.08
C MET A 64 -1.13 2.37 -11.85
N ALA A 65 -2.29 1.85 -11.44
CA ALA A 65 -3.38 2.72 -11.02
C ALA A 65 -2.90 3.49 -9.77
N PHE A 66 -2.67 4.79 -9.89
CA PHE A 66 -2.27 5.65 -8.78
C PHE A 66 -3.45 6.50 -8.32
N VAL A 67 -3.43 6.87 -7.04
CA VAL A 67 -4.38 7.83 -6.48
C VAL A 67 -3.64 9.16 -6.30
N GLN A 68 -4.16 10.23 -6.88
CA GLN A 68 -3.59 11.56 -6.66
C GLN A 68 -3.95 12.03 -5.25
N GLY A 69 -2.93 12.30 -4.42
CA GLY A 69 -3.07 12.98 -3.13
C GLY A 69 -2.46 14.38 -3.15
N ASP A 70 -2.58 15.09 -2.02
CA ASP A 70 -2.09 16.47 -1.88
C ASP A 70 -0.56 16.59 -1.99
N ASN A 71 0.16 15.52 -1.63
CA ASN A 71 1.62 15.49 -1.59
C ASN A 71 2.27 14.73 -2.76
N GLY A 72 1.48 14.26 -3.72
CA GLY A 72 1.97 13.50 -4.89
C GLY A 72 1.08 12.32 -5.25
N LYS A 73 1.54 11.51 -6.20
CA LYS A 73 0.87 10.27 -6.58
C LYS A 73 1.12 9.18 -5.54
N CYS A 74 0.06 8.59 -5.00
CA CYS A 74 0.16 7.46 -4.07
C CYS A 74 0.22 6.14 -4.85
N VAL A 75 1.22 5.32 -4.56
CA VAL A 75 1.40 3.97 -5.12
C VAL A 75 1.64 2.94 -4.02
N LEU A 76 1.49 1.66 -4.35
CA LEU A 76 1.74 0.54 -3.45
C LEU A 76 3.11 -0.09 -3.77
N LYS A 77 3.98 -0.19 -2.76
CA LYS A 77 5.18 -1.02 -2.80
C LYS A 77 4.94 -2.31 -2.02
N GLU A 78 5.07 -3.44 -2.70
CA GLU A 78 5.07 -4.76 -2.08
C GLU A 78 6.48 -5.12 -1.58
N PHE A 79 6.55 -5.92 -0.52
CA PHE A 79 7.76 -6.59 -0.06
C PHE A 79 7.72 -8.05 -0.54
N ASP A 80 8.83 -8.53 -1.10
CA ASP A 80 8.87 -9.83 -1.80
C ASP A 80 8.74 -11.04 -0.85
N THR A 81 9.01 -10.84 0.44
CA THR A 81 9.03 -11.90 1.44
C THR A 81 7.71 -11.95 2.21
N ILE A 82 7.05 -13.11 2.17
CA ILE A 82 5.92 -13.44 3.04
C ILE A 82 6.45 -13.67 4.46
N VAL A 83 5.75 -13.15 5.46
CA VAL A 83 6.13 -13.26 6.86
C VAL A 83 5.07 -13.97 7.69
N THR A 84 5.49 -14.85 8.60
CA THR A 84 4.60 -15.37 9.64
C THR A 84 4.63 -14.45 10.85
N LEU A 85 3.53 -13.77 11.15
CA LEU A 85 3.44 -12.87 12.30
C LEU A 85 2.93 -13.63 13.54
N PRO A 86 3.53 -13.47 14.73
CA PRO A 86 3.06 -14.11 15.95
C PRO A 86 1.73 -13.49 16.44
N VAL A 87 1.02 -14.21 17.30
CA VAL A 87 -0.06 -13.61 18.10
C VAL A 87 0.56 -12.67 19.13
N GLY A 88 -0.07 -11.53 19.37
CA GLY A 88 0.40 -10.52 20.31
C GLY A 88 0.98 -9.29 19.63
N GLN A 89 1.78 -8.53 20.38
CA GLN A 89 2.31 -7.26 19.92
C GLN A 89 3.60 -7.44 19.11
N PHE A 90 3.70 -6.70 18.01
CA PHE A 90 4.96 -6.48 17.30
C PHE A 90 5.04 -5.00 16.92
N THR A 91 6.20 -4.56 16.41
CA THR A 91 6.39 -3.18 15.99
C THR A 91 7.00 -3.11 14.60
N VAL A 92 6.37 -2.35 13.71
CA VAL A 92 6.96 -1.98 12.42
C VAL A 92 7.80 -0.73 12.62
N TYR A 93 9.02 -0.71 12.08
CA TYR A 93 9.79 0.51 11.95
C TYR A 93 10.12 0.80 10.49
N ILE A 94 10.03 2.08 10.15
CA ILE A 94 10.37 2.60 8.85
C ILE A 94 11.18 3.86 9.05
N GLN A 95 12.38 3.90 8.47
CA GLN A 95 13.27 5.04 8.54
C GLN A 95 13.50 5.59 7.13
N ASN A 96 13.38 6.90 6.98
CA ASN A 96 13.84 7.58 5.77
C ASN A 96 15.35 7.87 5.92
N ASN A 97 16.18 7.32 5.02
CA ASN A 97 17.62 7.59 4.96
C ASN A 97 18.00 8.47 3.74
N SER A 98 17.01 8.96 3.00
CA SER A 98 17.17 9.94 1.94
C SER A 98 16.89 11.35 2.46
N GLU A 99 17.52 12.36 1.83
CA GLU A 99 17.25 13.78 2.12
C GLU A 99 15.89 14.26 1.59
N GLU A 100 15.22 13.40 0.82
CA GLU A 100 13.98 13.67 0.12
C GLU A 100 12.75 13.41 1.00
N ASP A 101 11.68 14.15 0.76
CA ASP A 101 10.42 13.99 1.48
C ASP A 101 9.77 12.62 1.18
N PHE A 102 9.51 11.84 2.22
CA PHE A 102 8.82 10.56 2.14
C PHE A 102 7.43 10.64 2.78
N PHE A 103 6.38 10.53 1.97
CA PHE A 103 4.99 10.60 2.44
C PHE A 103 4.39 9.19 2.54
N LEU A 104 4.36 8.63 3.75
CA LEU A 104 3.73 7.33 4.00
C LEU A 104 2.23 7.49 4.29
N ASP A 105 1.38 6.74 3.57
CA ASP A 105 -0.07 6.67 3.84
C ASP A 105 -0.36 5.54 4.83
N CYS A 106 -0.11 4.29 4.45
CA CYS A 106 -0.40 3.12 5.27
C CYS A 106 0.58 1.96 5.05
N ILE A 107 0.57 1.01 5.98
CA ILE A 107 1.18 -0.31 5.86
C ILE A 107 0.06 -1.34 5.85
N GLU A 108 0.06 -2.23 4.87
CA GLU A 108 -0.98 -3.25 4.71
C GLU A 108 -0.39 -4.63 5.01
N PHE A 109 -1.18 -5.43 5.73
CA PHE A 109 -0.90 -6.83 6.05
C PHE A 109 -2.01 -7.66 5.44
N ILE A 110 -1.71 -8.36 4.34
CA ILE A 110 -2.69 -9.14 3.60
C ILE A 110 -2.42 -10.61 3.91
N HIS A 111 -3.37 -11.25 4.61
CA HIS A 111 -3.28 -12.67 4.91
C HIS A 111 -3.19 -13.49 3.61
N VAL A 112 -2.18 -14.35 3.53
CA VAL A 112 -2.03 -15.32 2.46
C VAL A 112 -2.94 -16.50 2.79
N PHE A 113 -4.08 -16.57 2.11
CA PHE A 113 -4.88 -17.79 2.17
C PHE A 113 -4.09 -18.90 1.47
N PRO A 114 -3.96 -20.10 2.07
CA PRO A 114 -3.56 -21.27 1.28
C PRO A 114 -4.55 -21.37 0.11
N ASP A 115 -4.05 -21.69 -1.09
CA ASP A 115 -4.81 -21.78 -2.35
C ASP A 115 -6.00 -22.76 -2.21
N ASN A 116 -7.07 -22.31 -1.58
CA ASN A 116 -8.38 -22.88 -1.71
C ASN A 116 -8.97 -22.17 -2.91
N ILE A 117 -8.98 -22.85 -4.04
CA ILE A 117 -9.74 -22.45 -5.23
C ILE A 117 -11.20 -22.32 -4.78
N VAL A 118 -11.62 -21.14 -4.36
CA VAL A 118 -13.02 -20.79 -4.22
C VAL A 118 -13.44 -20.29 -5.60
N PRO A 119 -14.25 -21.04 -6.37
CA PRO A 119 -14.70 -20.55 -7.67
C PRO A 119 -15.46 -19.24 -7.46
N PHE A 120 -14.86 -18.14 -7.90
CA PHE A 120 -15.46 -16.82 -7.84
C PHE A 120 -16.46 -16.70 -8.99
N ASN A 121 -17.71 -17.09 -8.76
CA ASN A 121 -18.80 -16.83 -9.70
C ASN A 121 -19.25 -15.38 -9.54
N THR A 122 -18.62 -14.44 -10.23
CA THR A 122 -19.16 -13.09 -10.39
C THR A 122 -19.45 -12.81 -11.86
N SER A 123 -20.71 -12.99 -12.26
CA SER A 123 -21.24 -12.27 -13.41
C SER A 123 -21.53 -10.83 -12.96
N LEU A 124 -20.58 -9.92 -13.17
CA LEU A 124 -20.88 -8.49 -13.09
C LEU A 124 -21.48 -8.07 -14.44
N SER A 125 -22.78 -7.74 -14.48
CA SER A 125 -23.39 -7.11 -15.64
C SER A 125 -23.77 -5.67 -15.30
N VAL A 126 -23.22 -4.73 -16.05
CA VAL A 126 -23.64 -3.33 -16.02
C VAL A 126 -24.68 -3.17 -17.11
N THR A 127 -25.93 -2.87 -16.74
CA THR A 127 -26.96 -2.49 -17.72
C THR A 127 -26.96 -0.97 -17.82
N PRO A 128 -26.72 -0.37 -18.99
CA PRO A 128 -26.84 1.07 -19.15
C PRO A 128 -28.27 1.52 -18.84
N GLY A 129 -28.44 2.48 -17.93
CA GLY A 129 -29.72 3.12 -17.70
C GLY A 129 -30.08 4.01 -18.89
N ASN A 130 -31.28 3.84 -19.46
CA ASN A 130 -31.78 4.75 -20.49
C ASN A 130 -32.01 6.13 -19.87
N SER A 131 -31.21 7.12 -20.25
CA SER A 131 -31.51 8.53 -19.96
C SER A 131 -32.79 8.94 -20.70
N PRO A 132 -33.78 9.55 -20.04
CA PRO A 132 -34.93 10.12 -20.72
C PRO A 132 -34.50 11.36 -21.50
N THR A 133 -34.50 11.27 -22.83
CA THR A 133 -34.34 12.41 -23.73
C THR A 133 -35.64 13.23 -23.74
N ASN A 134 -35.69 14.30 -22.94
CA ASN A 134 -36.70 15.35 -23.10
C ASN A 134 -36.36 16.19 -24.35
N HIS A 135 -36.78 15.74 -25.53
CA HIS A 135 -36.92 16.63 -26.69
C HIS A 135 -38.25 17.39 -26.54
N LYS A 136 -38.19 18.64 -26.08
CA LYS A 136 -39.26 19.61 -26.35
C LYS A 136 -39.12 20.04 -27.82
N SER A 137 -40.09 19.66 -28.66
CA SER A 137 -40.31 20.35 -29.94
C SER A 137 -40.80 21.76 -29.63
N ILE A 138 -40.14 22.77 -30.19
CA ILE A 138 -40.66 24.13 -30.22
C ILE A 138 -41.24 24.27 -31.61
N ASP A 139 -42.56 24.15 -31.73
CA ASP A 139 -43.26 24.42 -32.98
C ASP A 139 -43.55 25.93 -33.04
N LEU A 140 -43.13 26.55 -34.15
CA LEU A 140 -43.55 27.86 -34.63
C LEU A 140 -44.89 27.74 -35.36
#